data_AF-I3D089-F1
#
_entry.id   AF-I3D089-F1
#
_cell.length_a   1.000
_cell.length_b   1.000
_cell.length_c   1.000
_cell.angle_alpha   90.00
_cell.angle_beta   90.00
_cell.angle_gamma   90.00
#
_symmetry.space_group_name_H-M   'P 1'
#
loop_
_entity.id
_entity.type
_entity.pdbx_description
1 polymer ?
#
loop_
_entity_poly.entity_id
_entity_poly.type
_entity_poly.pdbx_seq_one_letter_code
_entity_poly.pdbx_strand_id
1 'polypeptide(L)'
;MAAKTSSKKTTNQAKKVTKKEPNPSALLKKVASVSDTNKSLQKEIKVMSKIFGENQKVLISMKGMIDTLSSTLEHIQKQSKQINIIEDDTQKLFAGLNQVRTQSNLVTKINDQTAKLQDEISRISELQKNSKSQELSQQVEDSMNSIKNNSQMIIKIAQRIDEVRDDLRKVSGKTDSFLEIGNEINNLKTSIEEVSGKTAELDTGSQIIESLKQEFERIAEGASSTTNLNAELDAIKVTIDAISSKASKIDSLGLVIDGLKQQFDTIAAKANSIDNLSLESIKELGGKIDKIETEIGALAKRADSTAFVGEGLKSVQTDFSDFKQNVFDKTNSIEQKISSVSDTLKRQDESAIEFHKKSEKLFEEIQTVKNVTNKSSNDSSKEMMALLKLSEYQSNIRMNGESKYGEVKDIENMATQTAEIVNLFDRISIESGEKIPLPHEVRQWAVSKILDCADKWEIRFSDVYSILTNAIGRDMLKESVRVQQIRDIYGIRAVDEIRRDLNIP
;
A
#
# COMPACT_ATOMS: atom_id res chain seq x y z
N MET A 1 -46.12 -53.65 -38.05
CA MET A 1 -46.68 -52.38 -38.56
C MET A 1 -45.85 -51.93 -39.75
N ALA A 2 -46.52 -51.82 -40.91
CA ALA A 2 -46.00 -51.34 -42.19
C ALA A 2 -45.81 -49.80 -42.16
N ALA A 3 -45.14 -49.09 -43.06
CA ALA A 3 -44.66 -49.39 -44.40
C ALA A 3 -43.49 -48.44 -44.74
N LYS A 4 -42.52 -48.94 -45.53
CA LYS A 4 -41.64 -48.16 -46.39
C LYS A 4 -42.33 -47.94 -47.75
N THR A 5 -41.94 -46.86 -48.45
CA THR A 5 -42.19 -46.42 -49.86
C THR A 5 -42.81 -45.02 -49.86
N SER A 6 -42.56 -44.08 -50.77
CA SER A 6 -41.77 -44.01 -52.01
C SER A 6 -41.51 -42.54 -52.35
N SER A 7 -40.50 -42.31 -53.19
CA SER A 7 -40.19 -41.06 -53.88
C SER A 7 -41.34 -40.54 -54.75
N LYS A 8 -41.55 -39.21 -54.78
CA LYS A 8 -42.27 -38.54 -55.88
C LYS A 8 -41.47 -37.34 -56.39
N LYS A 9 -40.85 -37.52 -57.56
CA LYS A 9 -40.48 -36.46 -58.50
C LYS A 9 -41.75 -35.68 -58.85
N THR A 10 -41.67 -34.35 -58.88
CA THR A 10 -42.51 -33.58 -59.80
C THR A 10 -41.73 -32.43 -60.41
N THR A 11 -41.84 -32.40 -61.72
CA THR A 11 -41.07 -31.71 -62.74
C THR A 11 -41.46 -30.24 -62.84
N ASN A 12 -40.50 -29.43 -63.27
CA ASN A 12 -40.64 -28.03 -63.65
C ASN A 12 -41.88 -27.76 -64.52
N GLN A 13 -42.69 -26.77 -64.13
CA GLN A 13 -43.45 -25.97 -65.07
C GLN A 13 -43.00 -24.51 -64.95
N ALA A 14 -42.24 -24.09 -65.95
CA ALA A 14 -41.88 -22.71 -66.19
C ALA A 14 -43.14 -21.90 -66.51
N LYS A 15 -43.62 -21.10 -65.54
CA LYS A 15 -44.49 -19.97 -65.83
C LYS A 15 -43.62 -18.78 -66.26
N LYS A 16 -43.62 -18.56 -67.58
CA LYS A 16 -43.10 -17.40 -68.29
C LYS A 16 -43.72 -16.12 -67.73
N VAL A 17 -43.03 -15.45 -66.80
CA VAL A 17 -43.34 -14.07 -66.41
C VAL A 17 -42.42 -13.17 -67.23
N THR A 18 -43.05 -12.48 -68.17
CA THR A 18 -42.51 -11.40 -68.98
C THR A 18 -41.62 -10.46 -68.16
N LYS A 19 -40.40 -10.21 -68.66
CA LYS A 19 -39.54 -9.11 -68.21
C LYS A 19 -40.31 -7.80 -68.40
N LYS A 20 -40.99 -7.36 -67.33
CA LYS A 20 -41.46 -5.98 -67.22
C LYS A 20 -40.23 -5.18 -66.81
N GLU A 21 -39.87 -4.16 -67.59
CA GLU A 21 -38.82 -3.21 -67.20
C GLU A 21 -39.08 -2.76 -65.76
N PRO A 22 -38.03 -2.68 -64.91
CA PRO A 22 -38.22 -2.29 -63.54
C PRO A 22 -38.83 -0.89 -63.51
N ASN A 23 -40.06 -0.80 -63.00
CA ASN A 23 -40.74 0.47 -62.80
C ASN A 23 -39.74 1.44 -62.09
N PRO A 24 -39.46 2.63 -62.64
CA PRO A 24 -38.48 3.58 -62.09
C PRO A 24 -38.66 3.82 -60.59
N SER A 25 -39.90 3.78 -60.09
CA SER A 25 -40.23 3.91 -58.66
C SER A 25 -39.71 2.76 -57.79
N ALA A 26 -39.56 1.54 -58.32
CA ALA A 26 -39.01 0.40 -57.60
C ALA A 26 -37.47 0.44 -57.52
N LEU A 27 -36.82 0.96 -58.57
CA LEU A 27 -35.37 1.22 -58.55
C LEU A 27 -35.05 2.39 -57.61
N LEU A 28 -35.82 3.47 -57.65
CA LEU A 28 -35.70 4.60 -56.72
C LEU A 28 -35.83 4.17 -55.26
N LYS A 29 -36.79 3.28 -54.93
CA LYS A 29 -36.92 2.74 -53.56
C LYS A 29 -35.71 1.89 -53.14
N LYS A 30 -35.16 1.06 -54.04
CA LYS A 30 -33.95 0.28 -53.73
C LYS A 30 -32.72 1.17 -53.56
N VAL A 31 -32.54 2.17 -54.42
CA VAL A 31 -31.46 3.15 -54.33
C VAL A 31 -31.58 3.98 -53.05
N ALA A 32 -32.80 4.41 -52.69
CA ALA A 32 -33.07 5.08 -51.43
C ALA A 32 -32.73 4.17 -50.23
N SER A 33 -33.16 2.91 -50.24
CA SER A 33 -32.81 1.97 -49.17
C SER A 33 -31.30 1.75 -49.04
N VAL A 34 -30.58 1.59 -50.16
CA VAL A 34 -29.11 1.44 -50.15
C VAL A 34 -28.42 2.71 -49.66
N SER A 35 -28.94 3.88 -50.02
CA SER A 35 -28.45 5.17 -49.52
C SER A 35 -28.64 5.31 -48.01
N ASP A 36 -29.79 4.87 -47.50
CA ASP A 36 -30.07 4.89 -46.06
C ASP A 36 -29.20 3.86 -45.30
N THR A 37 -28.99 2.66 -45.84
CA THR A 37 -28.05 1.68 -45.26
C THR A 37 -26.63 2.20 -45.25
N ASN A 38 -26.18 2.86 -46.34
CA ASN A 38 -24.85 3.45 -46.42
C ASN A 38 -24.67 4.61 -45.42
N LYS A 39 -25.70 5.44 -45.22
CA LYS A 39 -25.70 6.46 -44.17
C LYS A 39 -25.63 5.85 -42.77
N SER A 40 -26.33 4.74 -42.53
CA SER A 40 -26.27 4.03 -41.25
C SER A 40 -24.87 3.47 -41.00
N LEU A 41 -24.28 2.83 -42.01
CA LEU A 41 -22.93 2.28 -41.95
C LEU A 41 -21.89 3.38 -41.71
N GLN A 42 -22.01 4.54 -42.36
CA GLN A 42 -21.14 5.68 -42.11
C GLN A 42 -21.25 6.20 -40.67
N LYS A 43 -22.46 6.21 -40.09
CA LYS A 43 -22.65 6.58 -38.68
C LYS A 43 -21.98 5.56 -37.76
N GLU A 44 -22.13 4.27 -38.02
CA GLU A 44 -21.46 3.21 -37.25
C GLU A 44 -19.94 3.29 -37.36
N ILE A 45 -19.38 3.48 -38.56
CA ILE A 45 -17.93 3.67 -38.76
C ILE A 45 -17.44 4.87 -37.95
N LYS A 46 -18.19 5.98 -37.92
CA LYS A 46 -17.81 7.16 -37.14
C LYS A 46 -17.84 6.90 -35.63
N VAL A 47 -18.82 6.13 -35.14
CA VAL A 47 -18.87 5.66 -33.74
C VAL A 47 -17.68 4.74 -33.45
N MET A 48 -17.35 3.83 -34.37
CA MET A 48 -16.23 2.91 -34.24
C MET A 48 -14.87 3.63 -34.19
N SER A 49 -14.66 4.64 -35.03
CA SER A 49 -13.47 5.49 -34.97
C SER A 49 -13.37 6.27 -33.65
N LYS A 50 -14.51 6.69 -33.09
CA LYS A 50 -14.53 7.35 -31.78
C LYS A 50 -14.12 6.38 -30.66
N ILE A 51 -14.68 5.16 -30.68
CA ILE A 51 -14.33 4.09 -29.74
C ILE A 51 -12.83 3.76 -29.84
N PHE A 52 -12.29 3.68 -31.05
CA PHE A 52 -10.86 3.40 -31.26
C PHE A 52 -9.97 4.51 -30.65
N GLY A 53 -10.35 5.78 -30.82
CA GLY A 53 -9.64 6.90 -30.20
C GLY A 53 -9.74 6.91 -28.67
N GLU A 54 -10.89 6.53 -28.11
CA GLU A 54 -11.05 6.37 -26.65
C GLU A 54 -10.20 5.21 -26.12
N ASN A 55 -10.20 4.05 -26.79
CA ASN A 55 -9.36 2.90 -26.43
C ASN A 55 -7.86 3.26 -26.47
N GLN A 56 -7.42 4.07 -27.43
CA GLN A 56 -6.03 4.52 -27.49
C GLN A 56 -5.65 5.41 -26.30
N LYS A 57 -6.57 6.26 -25.81
CA LYS A 57 -6.34 7.03 -24.58
C LYS A 57 -6.23 6.12 -23.35
N VAL A 58 -7.07 5.10 -23.26
CA VAL A 58 -7.00 4.09 -22.18
C VAL A 58 -5.64 3.38 -22.20
N LEU A 59 -5.17 2.95 -23.38
CA LEU A 59 -3.86 2.30 -23.52
C LEU A 59 -2.70 3.22 -23.11
N ILE A 60 -2.75 4.51 -23.46
CA ILE A 60 -1.75 5.50 -23.02
C ILE A 60 -1.77 5.64 -21.48
N SER A 61 -2.95 5.67 -20.88
CA SER A 61 -3.10 5.71 -19.41
C SER A 61 -2.57 4.44 -18.74
N MET A 62 -2.81 3.26 -19.33
CA MET A 62 -2.27 1.99 -18.84
C MET A 62 -0.75 1.96 -18.91
N LYS A 63 -0.16 2.48 -20.00
CA LYS A 63 1.29 2.65 -20.11
C LYS A 63 1.84 3.55 -18.99
N GLY A 64 1.18 4.68 -18.71
CA GLY A 64 1.59 5.56 -17.60
C GLY A 64 1.52 4.88 -16.23
N MET A 65 0.50 4.04 -15.99
CA MET A 65 0.43 3.24 -14.77
C MET A 65 1.53 2.17 -14.69
N ILE A 66 1.84 1.50 -15.80
CA ILE A 66 2.94 0.51 -15.88
C ILE A 66 4.29 1.19 -15.62
N ASP A 67 4.53 2.36 -16.21
CA ASP A 67 5.77 3.13 -16.00
C ASP A 67 5.91 3.53 -14.50
N THR A 68 4.80 3.93 -13.86
CA THR A 68 4.76 4.24 -12.42
C THR A 68 4.99 3.00 -11.54
N LEU A 69 4.38 1.87 -11.88
CA LEU A 69 4.59 0.59 -11.21
C LEU A 69 6.05 0.12 -11.34
N SER A 70 6.65 0.29 -12.52
CA SER A 70 8.04 -0.05 -12.77
C SER A 70 8.99 0.79 -11.92
N SER A 71 8.76 2.11 -11.83
CA SER A 71 9.52 3.00 -10.94
C SER A 71 9.36 2.62 -9.46
N THR A 72 8.15 2.23 -9.05
CA THR A 72 7.87 1.82 -7.66
C THR A 72 8.59 0.51 -7.34
N LEU A 73 8.58 -0.46 -8.27
CA LEU A 73 9.30 -1.72 -8.14
C LEU A 73 10.81 -1.51 -8.00
N GLU A 74 11.39 -0.58 -8.77
CA GLU A 74 12.80 -0.23 -8.67
C GLU A 74 13.15 0.37 -7.30
N HIS A 75 12.26 1.21 -6.75
CA HIS A 75 12.40 1.74 -5.39
C HIS A 75 12.34 0.64 -4.32
N ILE A 76 11.40 -0.29 -4.43
CA ILE A 76 11.28 -1.45 -3.51
C ILE A 76 12.55 -2.32 -3.57
N GLN A 77 13.09 -2.58 -4.76
CA GLN A 77 14.33 -3.33 -4.91
C GLN A 77 15.53 -2.62 -4.26
N LYS A 78 15.63 -1.29 -4.39
CA LYS A 78 16.68 -0.49 -3.72
C LYS A 78 16.53 -0.54 -2.20
N GLN A 79 15.31 -0.43 -1.68
CA GLN A 79 15.05 -0.53 -0.24
C GLN A 79 15.34 -1.93 0.30
N SER A 80 14.99 -2.99 -0.41
CA SER A 80 15.33 -4.37 -0.02
C SER A 80 16.84 -4.58 0.15
N LYS A 81 17.66 -4.00 -0.74
CA LYS A 81 19.12 -4.04 -0.59
C LYS A 81 19.60 -3.31 0.68
N GLN A 82 18.97 -2.20 1.05
CA GLN A 82 19.30 -1.49 2.29
C GLN A 82 18.92 -2.30 3.53
N ILE A 83 17.77 -2.98 3.51
CA ILE A 83 17.33 -3.85 4.60
C ILE A 83 18.35 -4.98 4.84
N ASN A 84 18.86 -5.61 3.77
CA ASN A 84 19.87 -6.65 3.90
C ASN A 84 21.17 -6.15 4.55
N ILE A 85 21.57 -4.90 4.27
CA ILE A 85 22.75 -4.29 4.91
C ILE A 85 22.48 -4.06 6.41
N ILE A 86 21.30 -3.57 6.77
CA ILE A 86 20.91 -3.34 8.17
C ILE A 86 20.83 -4.67 8.94
N GLU A 87 20.34 -5.74 8.29
CA GLU A 87 20.30 -7.08 8.88
C GLU A 87 21.72 -7.59 9.20
N ASP A 88 22.66 -7.47 8.26
CA ASP A 88 24.07 -7.85 8.45
C ASP A 88 24.72 -7.06 9.60
N ASP A 89 24.49 -5.75 9.67
CA ASP A 89 25.00 -4.90 10.77
C ASP A 89 24.37 -5.29 12.13
N THR A 90 23.10 -5.68 12.14
CA THR A 90 22.42 -6.17 13.35
C THR A 90 23.01 -7.48 13.84
N GLN A 91 23.34 -8.39 12.92
CA GLN A 91 24.01 -9.65 13.25
C GLN A 91 25.42 -9.42 13.83
N LYS A 92 26.19 -8.48 13.24
CA LYS A 92 27.50 -8.07 13.78
C LYS A 92 27.39 -7.48 15.18
N LEU A 93 26.39 -6.63 15.43
CA LEU A 93 26.13 -6.08 16.76
C LEU A 93 25.79 -7.17 17.78
N PHE A 94 24.97 -8.16 17.40
CA PHE A 94 24.63 -9.28 18.27
C PHE A 94 25.87 -10.12 18.62
N ALA A 95 26.75 -10.38 17.65
CA ALA A 95 28.02 -11.06 17.88
C ALA A 95 28.92 -10.26 18.84
N GLY A 96 29.03 -8.94 18.65
CA GLY A 96 29.77 -8.05 19.56
C GLY A 96 29.20 -8.03 20.98
N LEU A 97 27.88 -7.98 21.13
CA LEU A 97 27.20 -8.02 22.42
C LEU A 97 27.46 -9.36 23.15
N ASN A 98 27.44 -10.47 22.42
CA ASN A 98 27.74 -11.77 23.00
C ASN A 98 29.19 -11.84 23.50
N GLN A 99 30.14 -11.22 22.79
CA GLN A 99 31.52 -11.11 23.24
C GLN A 99 31.63 -10.30 24.55
N VAL A 100 30.95 -9.16 24.66
CA VAL A 100 30.89 -8.37 25.91
C VAL A 100 30.28 -9.19 27.05
N ARG A 101 29.22 -9.97 26.78
CA ARG A 101 28.61 -10.86 27.77
C ARG A 101 29.59 -11.93 28.26
N THR A 102 30.40 -12.51 27.37
CA THR A 102 31.43 -13.48 27.78
C THR A 102 32.53 -12.84 28.65
N GLN A 103 32.83 -11.56 28.47
CA GLN A 103 33.75 -10.80 29.33
C GLN A 103 33.17 -10.47 30.72
N SER A 104 31.85 -10.56 30.92
CA SER A 104 31.20 -10.36 32.23
C SER A 104 31.74 -11.32 33.30
N ASN A 105 32.11 -12.56 32.90
CA ASN A 105 32.71 -13.53 33.82
C ASN A 105 34.06 -13.05 34.40
N LEU A 106 34.76 -12.15 33.70
CA LEU A 106 35.99 -11.54 34.20
C LEU A 106 35.68 -10.55 35.35
N VAL A 107 34.57 -9.81 35.22
CA VAL A 107 34.09 -8.88 36.25
C VAL A 107 33.73 -9.63 37.52
N THR A 108 33.04 -10.77 37.42
CA THR A 108 32.72 -11.62 38.57
C THR A 108 33.98 -12.14 39.27
N LYS A 109 34.99 -12.59 38.50
CA LYS A 109 36.28 -13.04 39.07
C LYS A 109 37.02 -11.92 39.81
N ILE A 110 37.03 -10.70 39.26
CA ILE A 110 37.64 -9.53 39.92
C ILE A 110 36.90 -9.21 41.23
N ASN A 111 35.57 -9.30 41.22
CA ASN A 111 34.74 -9.08 42.39
C ASN A 111 35.03 -10.10 43.51
N ASP A 112 35.14 -11.39 43.16
CA ASP A 112 35.46 -12.45 44.12
C ASP A 112 36.86 -12.31 44.72
N GLN A 113 37.84 -11.87 43.92
CA GLN A 113 39.19 -11.58 44.42
C GLN A 113 39.20 -10.38 45.39
N THR A 114 38.37 -9.38 45.12
CA THR A 114 38.21 -8.20 45.98
C THR A 114 37.59 -8.58 47.32
N ALA A 115 36.59 -9.47 47.32
CA ALA A 115 35.99 -9.98 48.55
C ALA A 115 36.99 -10.78 49.41
N LYS A 116 37.84 -11.60 48.80
CA LYS A 116 38.89 -12.35 49.52
C LYS A 116 39.93 -11.44 50.18
N LEU A 117 40.34 -10.37 49.50
CA LEU A 117 41.23 -9.35 50.06
C LEU A 117 40.59 -8.65 51.27
N GLN A 118 39.29 -8.38 51.21
CA GLN A 118 38.53 -7.76 52.31
C GLN A 118 38.53 -8.63 53.58
N ASP A 119 38.36 -9.95 53.44
CA ASP A 119 38.38 -10.89 54.56
C ASP A 119 39.77 -11.01 55.18
N GLU A 120 40.82 -10.98 54.37
CA GLU A 120 42.22 -11.05 54.82
C GLU A 120 42.62 -9.79 55.62
N ILE A 121 42.18 -8.62 55.16
CA ILE A 121 42.33 -7.33 55.87
C ILE A 121 41.58 -7.34 57.22
N SER A 122 40.40 -7.97 57.25
CA SER A 122 39.59 -8.08 58.47
C SER A 122 40.26 -8.96 59.54
N ARG A 123 40.91 -10.07 59.13
CA ARG A 123 41.69 -10.92 60.05
C ARG A 123 42.93 -10.24 60.62
N ILE A 124 43.64 -9.46 59.79
CA ILE A 124 44.81 -8.69 60.25
C ILE A 124 44.39 -7.66 61.31
N SER A 125 43.20 -7.08 61.15
CA SER A 125 42.63 -6.11 62.09
C SER A 125 42.26 -6.71 63.45
N GLU A 126 41.89 -8.01 63.52
CA GLU A 126 41.61 -8.68 64.80
C GLU A 126 42.90 -9.02 65.59
N LEU A 127 43.98 -9.38 64.89
CA LEU A 127 45.26 -9.73 65.53
C LEU A 127 45.95 -8.54 66.20
N GLN A 128 45.67 -7.31 65.77
CA GLN A 128 46.25 -6.08 66.33
C GLN A 128 45.61 -5.63 67.66
N LYS A 129 44.52 -6.25 68.15
CA LYS A 129 43.88 -5.85 69.42
C LYS A 129 44.61 -6.29 70.70
N ASN A 130 45.68 -7.09 70.62
CA ASN A 130 46.17 -7.89 71.77
C ASN A 130 47.58 -7.55 72.32
N SER A 131 48.16 -6.35 72.16
CA SER A 131 49.32 -5.95 73.00
C SER A 131 49.64 -4.44 73.04
N LYS A 132 49.89 -3.93 74.26
CA LYS A 132 50.17 -2.55 74.72
C LYS A 132 51.68 -2.22 74.71
N SER A 133 52.24 -1.02 74.88
CA SER A 133 51.83 0.38 75.17
C SER A 133 53.09 1.26 75.06
N GLN A 134 52.97 2.45 74.45
CA GLN A 134 53.79 3.69 74.59
C GLN A 134 54.28 4.34 73.28
N GLU A 135 54.44 3.62 72.16
CA GLU A 135 54.30 4.19 70.79
C GLU A 135 52.83 4.49 70.46
N LEU A 136 51.93 3.83 71.18
CA LEU A 136 50.47 3.93 71.07
C LEU A 136 49.93 5.35 71.16
N SER A 137 50.59 6.31 71.79
CA SER A 137 50.05 7.69 71.85
C SER A 137 50.32 8.48 70.57
N GLN A 138 51.49 8.30 69.96
CA GLN A 138 51.81 8.92 68.66
C GLN A 138 51.10 8.17 67.53
N GLN A 139 51.04 6.85 67.64
CA GLN A 139 50.31 5.99 66.72
C GLN A 139 48.79 6.18 66.84
N VAL A 140 48.24 6.54 68.01
CA VAL A 140 46.82 6.93 68.15
C VAL A 140 46.57 8.29 67.53
N GLU A 141 47.48 9.25 67.61
CA GLU A 141 47.34 10.56 66.93
C GLU A 141 47.43 10.42 65.40
N ASP A 142 48.41 9.65 64.90
CA ASP A 142 48.54 9.32 63.49
C ASP A 142 47.39 8.43 63.00
N SER A 143 46.89 7.54 63.85
CA SER A 143 45.66 6.78 63.60
C SER A 143 44.44 7.68 63.66
N MET A 144 44.39 8.72 64.47
CA MET A 144 43.25 9.64 64.54
C MET A 144 43.20 10.52 63.30
N ASN A 145 44.34 10.97 62.80
CA ASN A 145 44.45 11.66 61.51
C ASN A 145 44.18 10.72 60.33
N SER A 146 44.63 9.46 60.39
CA SER A 146 44.31 8.45 59.38
C SER A 146 42.85 8.01 59.44
N ILE A 147 42.22 7.93 60.62
CA ILE A 147 40.80 7.67 60.82
C ILE A 147 39.99 8.86 60.31
N LYS A 148 40.45 10.09 60.51
CA LYS A 148 39.82 11.28 59.94
C LYS A 148 39.91 11.29 58.41
N ASN A 149 41.08 11.00 57.84
CA ASN A 149 41.26 10.89 56.39
C ASN A 149 40.46 9.71 55.81
N ASN A 150 40.52 8.54 56.43
CA ASN A 150 39.74 7.37 56.05
C ASN A 150 38.24 7.63 56.21
N SER A 151 37.80 8.38 57.22
CA SER A 151 36.38 8.76 57.37
C SER A 151 35.94 9.71 56.25
N GLN A 152 36.79 10.65 55.82
CA GLN A 152 36.52 11.48 54.65
C GLN A 152 36.52 10.67 53.36
N MET A 153 37.39 9.65 53.25
CA MET A 153 37.41 8.71 52.13
C MET A 153 36.16 7.82 52.13
N ILE A 154 35.72 7.35 53.30
CA ILE A 154 34.47 6.60 53.49
C ILE A 154 33.26 7.47 53.14
N ILE A 155 33.26 8.76 53.48
CA ILE A 155 32.20 9.70 53.06
C ILE A 155 32.20 9.88 51.54
N LYS A 156 33.38 10.03 50.91
CA LYS A 156 33.49 10.10 49.43
C LYS A 156 33.09 8.78 48.76
N ILE A 157 33.40 7.64 49.38
CA ILE A 157 32.99 6.31 48.91
C ILE A 157 31.46 6.16 49.06
N ALA A 158 30.88 6.61 50.17
CA ALA A 158 29.44 6.58 50.39
C ALA A 158 28.71 7.46 49.35
N GLN A 159 29.22 8.67 49.08
CA GLN A 159 28.72 9.55 48.02
C GLN A 159 28.81 8.87 46.64
N ARG A 160 29.94 8.23 46.32
CA ARG A 160 30.08 7.44 45.08
C ARG A 160 29.17 6.21 45.04
N ILE A 161 28.89 5.57 46.17
CA ILE A 161 27.96 4.44 46.25
C ILE A 161 26.52 4.92 46.01
N ASP A 162 26.14 6.09 46.53
CA ASP A 162 24.84 6.68 46.25
C ASP A 162 24.71 7.08 44.76
N GLU A 163 25.76 7.64 44.15
CA GLU A 163 25.82 7.90 42.70
C GLU A 163 25.68 6.61 41.88
N VAL A 164 26.44 5.56 42.23
CA VAL A 164 26.37 4.25 41.56
C VAL A 164 25.01 3.58 41.77
N ARG A 165 24.39 3.75 42.95
CA ARG A 165 23.03 3.26 43.22
C ARG A 165 22.01 3.96 42.35
N ASP A 166 22.09 5.28 42.20
CA ASP A 166 21.19 6.04 41.34
C ASP A 166 21.38 5.66 39.87
N ASP A 167 22.62 5.43 39.42
CA ASP A 167 22.88 4.94 38.07
C ASP A 167 22.40 3.50 37.87
N LEU A 168 22.56 2.61 38.85
CA LEU A 168 21.94 1.28 38.86
C LEU A 168 20.42 1.35 38.80
N ARG A 169 19.80 2.31 39.50
CA ARG A 169 18.35 2.52 39.47
C ARG A 169 17.88 3.02 38.09
N LYS A 170 18.66 3.90 37.44
CA LYS A 170 18.41 4.30 36.03
C LYS A 170 18.58 3.13 35.06
N VAL A 171 19.58 2.28 35.25
CA VAL A 171 19.81 1.08 34.42
C VAL A 171 18.71 0.02 34.65
N SER A 172 18.25 -0.14 35.88
CA SER A 172 17.11 -1.00 36.21
C SER A 172 15.82 -0.49 35.56
N GLY A 173 15.56 0.82 35.59
CA GLY A 173 14.45 1.41 34.84
C GLY A 173 14.55 1.18 33.32
N LYS A 174 15.78 1.10 32.79
CA LYS A 174 16.00 0.68 31.39
C LYS A 174 15.76 -0.82 31.17
N THR A 175 15.94 -1.66 32.19
CA THR A 175 15.64 -3.10 32.11
C THR A 175 14.14 -3.36 32.01
N ASP A 176 13.31 -2.55 32.66
CA ASP A 176 11.85 -2.62 32.49
C ASP A 176 11.44 -2.25 31.05
N SER A 177 12.08 -1.24 30.44
CA SER A 177 11.88 -0.96 29.00
C SER A 177 12.39 -2.08 28.08
N PHE A 178 13.35 -2.91 28.51
CA PHE A 178 13.75 -4.10 27.75
C PHE A 178 12.68 -5.21 27.76
N LEU A 179 11.91 -5.35 28.85
CA LEU A 179 10.76 -6.25 28.89
C LEU A 179 9.64 -5.77 27.96
N GLU A 180 9.45 -4.45 27.88
CA GLU A 180 8.51 -3.82 26.95
C GLU A 180 8.93 -4.03 25.49
N ILE A 181 10.23 -3.90 25.17
CA ILE A 181 10.80 -4.27 23.86
C ILE A 181 10.57 -5.76 23.55
N GLY A 182 10.65 -6.65 24.54
CA GLY A 182 10.34 -8.07 24.35
C GLY A 182 8.90 -8.32 23.90
N ASN A 183 7.94 -7.58 24.47
CA ASN A 183 6.54 -7.62 24.08
C ASN A 183 6.32 -7.03 22.68
N GLU A 184 6.99 -5.91 22.36
CA GLU A 184 6.94 -5.31 21.02
C GLU A 184 7.52 -6.24 19.95
N ILE A 185 8.62 -6.95 20.25
CA ILE A 185 9.21 -7.95 19.35
C ILE A 185 8.25 -9.11 19.11
N ASN A 186 7.52 -9.57 20.13
CA ASN A 186 6.50 -10.60 19.95
C ASN A 186 5.35 -10.11 19.06
N ASN A 187 4.88 -8.88 19.24
CA ASN A 187 3.85 -8.29 18.39
C ASN A 187 4.32 -8.13 16.93
N LEU A 188 5.58 -7.71 16.74
CA LEU A 188 6.22 -7.66 15.42
C LEU A 188 6.31 -9.04 14.79
N LYS A 189 6.68 -10.06 15.56
CA LYS A 189 6.73 -11.45 15.09
C LYS A 189 5.37 -11.94 14.60
N THR A 190 4.30 -11.70 15.37
CA THR A 190 2.93 -12.05 14.96
C THR A 190 2.51 -11.31 13.70
N SER A 191 2.85 -10.02 13.59
CA SER A 191 2.58 -9.22 12.40
C SER A 191 3.35 -9.72 11.16
N ILE A 192 4.60 -10.15 11.34
CA ILE A 192 5.42 -10.74 10.28
C ILE A 192 4.86 -12.11 9.85
N GLU A 193 4.36 -12.93 10.78
CA GLU A 193 3.70 -14.20 10.45
C GLU A 193 2.40 -13.98 9.64
N GLU A 194 1.60 -12.96 9.97
CA GLU A 194 0.44 -12.58 9.15
C GLU A 194 0.82 -12.08 7.75
N VAL A 195 1.87 -11.24 7.64
CA VAL A 195 2.38 -10.77 6.34
C VAL A 195 2.95 -11.91 5.52
N SER A 196 3.64 -12.86 6.16
CA SER A 196 4.13 -14.08 5.51
C SER A 196 2.99 -14.95 5.00
N GLY A 197 1.89 -15.08 5.75
CA GLY A 197 0.68 -15.77 5.30
C GLY A 197 0.06 -15.12 4.07
N LYS A 198 -0.06 -13.79 4.06
CA LYS A 198 -0.52 -13.02 2.88
C LYS A 198 0.45 -13.08 1.70
N THR A 199 1.74 -13.29 1.95
CA THR A 199 2.76 -13.46 0.91
C THR A 199 2.65 -14.84 0.25
N ALA A 200 2.20 -15.87 0.96
CA ALA A 200 1.86 -17.17 0.35
C ALA A 200 0.66 -17.06 -0.60
N GLU A 201 -0.33 -16.20 -0.32
CA GLU A 201 -1.42 -15.89 -1.26
C GLU A 201 -0.93 -15.08 -2.49
N LEU A 202 0.23 -14.43 -2.41
CA LEU A 202 0.88 -13.76 -3.53
C LEU A 202 1.55 -14.74 -4.50
N ASP A 203 1.90 -15.95 -4.04
CA ASP A 203 2.43 -17.03 -4.87
C ASP A 203 1.35 -17.57 -5.84
N THR A 204 0.08 -17.58 -5.41
CA THR A 204 -1.06 -17.75 -6.34
C THR A 204 -1.18 -16.62 -7.36
N GLY A 205 -0.77 -15.39 -7.01
CA GLY A 205 -0.63 -14.29 -7.96
C GLY A 205 0.48 -14.50 -8.99
N SER A 206 1.58 -15.16 -8.61
CA SER A 206 2.67 -15.56 -9.50
C SER A 206 2.19 -16.52 -10.59
N GLN A 207 1.30 -17.45 -10.26
CA GLN A 207 0.68 -18.36 -11.25
C GLN A 207 -0.19 -17.62 -12.28
N ILE A 208 -0.90 -16.57 -11.86
CA ILE A 208 -1.69 -15.70 -12.75
C ILE A 208 -0.76 -14.89 -13.67
N ILE A 209 0.36 -14.40 -13.15
CA ILE A 209 1.38 -13.66 -13.93
C ILE A 209 2.02 -14.58 -14.98
N GLU A 210 2.37 -15.82 -14.64
CA GLU A 210 2.93 -16.76 -15.62
C GLU A 210 1.90 -17.14 -16.69
N SER A 211 0.61 -17.27 -16.32
CA SER A 211 -0.48 -17.50 -17.27
C SER A 211 -0.68 -16.31 -18.22
N LEU A 212 -0.61 -15.08 -17.70
CA LEU A 212 -0.67 -13.86 -18.52
C LEU A 212 0.54 -13.73 -19.44
N LYS A 213 1.73 -14.09 -18.95
CA LYS A 213 2.96 -14.09 -19.74
C LYS A 213 2.85 -15.06 -20.93
N GLN A 214 2.33 -16.27 -20.73
CA GLN A 214 2.08 -17.23 -21.81
C GLN A 214 1.07 -16.71 -22.84
N GLU A 215 0.00 -16.05 -22.41
CA GLU A 215 -0.97 -15.42 -23.34
C GLU A 215 -0.35 -14.25 -24.11
N PHE A 216 0.50 -13.44 -23.48
CA PHE A 216 1.24 -12.39 -24.18
C PHE A 216 2.24 -12.95 -25.20
N GLU A 217 2.90 -14.05 -24.88
CA GLU A 217 3.81 -14.74 -25.77
C GLU A 217 3.06 -15.28 -27.01
N ARG A 218 1.86 -15.86 -26.81
CA ARG A 218 0.94 -16.23 -27.91
C ARG A 218 0.48 -15.05 -28.75
N ILE A 219 0.15 -13.92 -28.13
CA ILE A 219 -0.23 -12.70 -28.86
C ILE A 219 0.96 -12.15 -29.65
N ALA A 220 2.17 -12.21 -29.10
CA ALA A 220 3.40 -11.80 -29.79
C ALA A 220 3.71 -12.73 -30.98
N GLU A 221 3.53 -14.03 -30.83
CA GLU A 221 3.64 -15.00 -31.94
C GLU A 221 2.55 -14.78 -33.00
N GLY A 222 1.30 -14.53 -32.59
CA GLY A 222 0.22 -14.14 -33.49
C GLY A 222 0.52 -12.84 -34.23
N ALA A 223 1.11 -11.85 -33.56
CA ALA A 223 1.59 -10.61 -34.18
C ALA A 223 2.78 -10.85 -35.11
N SER A 224 3.63 -11.84 -34.87
CA SER A 224 4.68 -12.25 -35.80
C SER A 224 4.13 -12.84 -37.10
N SER A 225 2.88 -13.31 -37.12
CA SER A 225 2.16 -13.70 -38.34
C SER A 225 1.82 -12.49 -39.25
N THR A 226 1.97 -11.26 -38.75
CA THR A 226 1.95 -10.00 -39.52
C THR A 226 3.17 -9.88 -40.46
N THR A 227 4.20 -10.72 -40.32
CA THR A 227 5.30 -10.81 -41.29
C THR A 227 4.83 -11.19 -42.69
N ASN A 228 3.70 -11.89 -42.82
CA ASN A 228 3.05 -12.12 -44.12
C ASN A 228 2.59 -10.83 -44.79
N LEU A 229 2.17 -9.81 -44.02
CA LEU A 229 1.80 -8.52 -44.59
C LEU A 229 3.01 -7.81 -45.20
N ASN A 230 4.20 -7.91 -44.60
CA ASN A 230 5.42 -7.35 -45.20
C ASN A 230 5.80 -8.07 -46.49
N ALA A 231 5.68 -9.41 -46.54
CA ALA A 231 5.91 -10.17 -47.75
C ALA A 231 4.90 -9.83 -48.86
N GLU A 232 3.63 -9.62 -48.52
CA GLU A 232 2.61 -9.13 -49.44
C GLU A 232 2.88 -7.68 -49.89
N LEU A 233 3.37 -6.81 -49.00
CA LEU A 233 3.74 -5.44 -49.32
C LEU A 233 4.95 -5.38 -50.26
N ASP A 234 5.95 -6.23 -50.05
CA ASP A 234 7.10 -6.38 -50.94
C ASP A 234 6.68 -6.92 -52.31
N ALA A 235 5.76 -7.89 -52.35
CA ALA A 235 5.19 -8.38 -53.61
C ALA A 235 4.42 -7.28 -54.36
N ILE A 236 3.61 -6.48 -53.64
CA ILE A 236 2.91 -5.32 -54.21
C ILE A 236 3.92 -4.28 -54.71
N LYS A 237 4.97 -3.97 -53.95
CA LYS A 237 6.03 -3.04 -54.34
C LYS A 237 6.73 -3.48 -55.63
N VAL A 238 7.08 -4.77 -55.73
CA VAL A 238 7.64 -5.36 -56.97
C VAL A 238 6.68 -5.19 -58.16
N THR A 239 5.37 -5.37 -57.95
CA THR A 239 4.39 -5.13 -59.04
C THR A 239 4.27 -3.65 -59.43
N ILE A 240 4.36 -2.73 -58.47
CA ILE A 240 4.35 -1.29 -58.73
C ILE A 240 5.60 -0.87 -59.51
N ASP A 241 6.78 -1.36 -59.12
CA ASP A 241 8.04 -1.08 -59.82
C ASP A 241 8.01 -1.61 -61.26
N ALA A 242 7.42 -2.79 -61.47
CA ALA A 242 7.23 -3.34 -62.82
C ALA A 242 6.27 -2.51 -63.68
N ILE A 243 5.19 -1.96 -63.10
CA ILE A 243 4.27 -1.05 -63.79
C ILE A 243 4.95 0.28 -64.10
N SER A 244 5.71 0.84 -63.14
CA SER A 244 6.48 2.07 -63.31
C SER A 244 7.52 1.95 -64.43
N SER A 245 8.24 0.81 -64.49
CA SER A 245 9.16 0.50 -65.58
C SER A 245 8.48 0.35 -66.95
N LYS A 246 7.23 -0.13 -66.99
CA LYS A 246 6.43 -0.13 -68.22
C LYS A 246 5.96 1.26 -68.61
N ALA A 247 5.61 2.10 -67.64
CA ALA A 247 5.21 3.49 -67.87
C ALA A 247 6.36 4.34 -68.43
N SER A 248 7.59 4.16 -67.93
CA SER A 248 8.76 4.86 -68.48
C SER A 248 9.09 4.46 -69.92
N LYS A 249 8.74 3.24 -70.34
CA LYS A 249 8.80 2.84 -71.76
C LYS A 249 7.74 3.54 -72.62
N ILE A 250 6.60 3.92 -72.05
CA ILE A 250 5.58 4.73 -72.75
C ILE A 250 6.08 6.16 -72.96
N ASP A 251 6.81 6.73 -72.01
CA ASP A 251 7.46 8.04 -72.19
C ASP A 251 8.47 8.01 -73.35
N SER A 252 9.21 6.90 -73.50
CA SER A 252 10.12 6.73 -74.64
C SER A 252 9.39 6.65 -75.99
N LEU A 253 8.14 6.17 -76.02
CA LEU A 253 7.30 6.23 -77.23
C LEU A 253 6.80 7.65 -77.52
N GLY A 254 6.56 8.46 -76.48
CA GLY A 254 6.28 9.89 -76.63
C GLY A 254 7.42 10.62 -77.35
N LEU A 255 8.67 10.35 -76.96
CA LEU A 255 9.85 10.89 -77.64
C LEU A 255 9.98 10.42 -79.09
N VAL A 256 9.63 9.16 -79.40
CA VAL A 256 9.62 8.66 -80.79
C VAL A 256 8.53 9.35 -81.62
N ILE A 257 7.37 9.65 -81.03
CA ILE A 257 6.28 10.39 -81.69
C ILE A 257 6.71 11.83 -81.98
N ASP A 258 7.36 12.50 -81.02
CA ASP A 258 7.92 13.84 -81.23
C ASP A 258 9.04 13.83 -82.28
N GLY A 259 9.90 12.81 -82.28
CA GLY A 259 10.92 12.61 -83.30
C GLY A 259 10.34 12.37 -84.71
N LEU A 260 9.29 11.56 -84.82
CA LEU A 260 8.58 11.35 -86.09
C LEU A 260 7.88 12.62 -86.58
N LYS A 261 7.30 13.39 -85.68
CA LYS A 261 6.71 14.70 -85.99
C LYS A 261 7.76 15.67 -86.52
N GLN A 262 8.92 15.75 -85.86
CA GLN A 262 10.05 16.57 -86.30
C GLN A 262 10.63 16.11 -87.65
N GLN A 263 10.66 14.79 -87.91
CA GLN A 263 11.05 14.26 -89.21
C GLN A 263 10.02 14.61 -90.29
N PHE A 264 8.72 14.60 -89.99
CA PHE A 264 7.68 15.05 -90.90
C PHE A 264 7.82 16.53 -91.24
N ASP A 265 8.06 17.37 -90.24
CA ASP A 265 8.31 18.81 -90.42
C ASP A 265 9.59 19.05 -91.26
N THR A 266 10.62 18.24 -91.05
CA THR A 266 11.88 18.31 -91.81
C THR A 266 11.71 17.83 -93.26
N ILE A 267 10.94 16.78 -93.49
CA ILE A 267 10.62 16.29 -94.85
C ILE A 267 9.75 17.32 -95.58
N ALA A 268 8.79 17.95 -94.90
CA ALA A 268 8.01 19.06 -95.43
C ALA A 268 8.88 20.28 -95.79
N ALA A 269 9.87 20.61 -94.95
CA ALA A 269 10.83 21.68 -95.24
C ALA A 269 11.79 21.32 -96.39
N LYS A 270 12.21 20.06 -96.49
CA LYS A 270 13.14 19.59 -97.53
C LYS A 270 12.47 19.44 -98.90
N ALA A 271 11.16 19.16 -98.94
CA ALA A 271 10.36 19.19 -100.16
C ALA A 271 10.23 20.62 -100.75
N ASN A 272 10.35 21.66 -99.92
CA ASN A 272 10.32 23.06 -100.33
C ASN A 272 11.71 23.65 -100.68
N SER A 273 12.78 22.84 -100.63
CA SER A 273 14.17 23.31 -100.68
C SER A 273 14.96 22.72 -101.86
N ILE A 274 14.30 22.27 -102.94
CA ILE A 274 14.97 21.80 -104.17
C ILE A 274 15.55 22.96 -105.00
N ASP A 275 15.25 24.22 -104.64
CA ASP A 275 15.82 25.39 -105.32
C ASP A 275 16.95 26.04 -104.51
N ASN A 276 18.09 26.19 -105.19
CA ASN A 276 19.23 27.06 -104.87
C ASN A 276 20.33 26.56 -103.93
N LEU A 277 21.22 25.78 -104.55
CA LEU A 277 22.52 25.29 -104.08
C LEU A 277 23.69 26.30 -104.28
N SER A 278 23.46 27.61 -104.15
CA SER A 278 24.53 28.63 -104.36
C SER A 278 24.88 29.49 -103.13
N LEU A 279 24.31 29.20 -101.96
CA LEU A 279 24.43 30.02 -100.74
C LEU A 279 25.36 29.44 -99.66
N GLU A 280 26.03 28.31 -99.91
CA GLU A 280 26.84 27.60 -98.91
C GLU A 280 28.12 28.38 -98.52
N SER A 281 28.66 29.18 -99.43
CA SER A 281 29.89 29.96 -99.15
C SER A 281 29.64 31.23 -98.31
N ILE A 282 28.40 31.71 -98.22
CA ILE A 282 28.02 32.82 -97.30
C ILE A 282 27.65 32.26 -95.93
N LYS A 283 27.15 31.03 -95.87
CA LYS A 283 26.75 30.33 -94.64
C LYS A 283 27.94 30.00 -93.73
N GLU A 284 29.11 29.72 -94.30
CA GLU A 284 30.34 29.49 -93.53
C GLU A 284 30.87 30.78 -92.86
N LEU A 285 30.66 31.94 -93.48
CA LEU A 285 30.97 33.24 -92.89
C LEU A 285 29.92 33.64 -91.82
N GLY A 286 28.64 33.34 -92.06
CA GLY A 286 27.57 33.46 -91.07
C GLY A 286 27.84 32.64 -89.82
N GLY A 287 28.23 31.36 -89.95
CA GLY A 287 28.53 30.51 -88.80
C GLY A 287 29.73 30.97 -87.95
N LYS A 288 30.70 31.67 -88.55
CA LYS A 288 31.80 32.30 -87.81
C LYS A 288 31.34 33.57 -87.06
N ILE A 289 30.43 34.34 -87.65
CA ILE A 289 29.80 35.50 -87.01
C ILE A 289 28.87 35.05 -85.87
N ASP A 290 28.05 34.01 -86.09
CA ASP A 290 27.17 33.42 -85.08
C ASP A 290 27.97 32.91 -83.88
N LYS A 291 29.15 32.31 -84.12
CA LYS A 291 30.04 31.84 -83.04
C LYS A 291 30.62 33.00 -82.23
N ILE A 292 31.03 34.07 -82.89
CA ILE A 292 31.52 35.30 -82.22
C ILE A 292 30.39 35.99 -81.46
N GLU A 293 29.18 36.04 -82.02
CA GLU A 293 27.99 36.58 -81.36
C GLU A 293 27.57 35.72 -80.15
N THR A 294 27.71 34.40 -80.25
CA THR A 294 27.49 33.46 -79.15
C THR A 294 28.52 33.63 -78.03
N GLU A 295 29.80 33.80 -78.37
CA GLU A 295 30.86 34.02 -77.39
C GLU A 295 30.75 35.39 -76.72
N ILE A 296 30.40 36.45 -77.47
CA ILE A 296 30.13 37.79 -76.91
C ILE A 296 28.85 37.78 -76.06
N GLY A 297 27.79 37.08 -76.48
CA GLY A 297 26.58 36.89 -75.69
C GLY A 297 26.81 36.08 -74.41
N ALA A 298 27.70 35.07 -74.45
CA ALA A 298 28.12 34.32 -73.28
C ALA A 298 28.97 35.16 -72.33
N LEU A 299 29.85 36.03 -72.85
CA LEU A 299 30.64 36.97 -72.07
C LEU A 299 29.78 38.09 -71.47
N ALA A 300 28.76 38.60 -72.18
CA ALA A 300 27.79 39.54 -71.66
C ALA A 300 26.94 38.93 -70.52
N LYS A 301 26.49 37.67 -70.68
CA LYS A 301 25.87 36.90 -69.58
C LYS A 301 26.83 36.65 -68.40
N ARG A 302 28.15 36.61 -68.65
CA ARG A 302 29.18 36.50 -67.61
C ARG A 302 29.45 37.83 -66.90
N ALA A 303 29.29 38.97 -67.58
CA ALA A 303 29.32 40.30 -66.97
C ALA A 303 28.08 40.55 -66.10
N ASP A 304 26.91 40.05 -66.53
CA ASP A 304 25.70 39.89 -65.69
C ASP A 304 25.92 38.91 -64.51
N SER A 305 26.99 38.11 -64.48
CA SER A 305 27.34 37.31 -63.29
C SER A 305 27.87 38.16 -62.12
N THR A 306 28.04 39.48 -62.29
CA THR A 306 28.11 40.40 -61.14
C THR A 306 26.74 40.61 -60.48
N ALA A 307 25.64 40.38 -61.20
CA ALA A 307 24.29 40.22 -60.64
C ALA A 307 24.11 38.86 -59.95
N PHE A 308 24.79 37.80 -60.39
CA PHE A 308 24.80 36.49 -59.70
C PHE A 308 25.41 36.56 -58.29
N VAL A 309 26.46 37.38 -58.08
CA VAL A 309 27.00 37.64 -56.74
C VAL A 309 26.00 38.48 -55.90
N GLY A 310 25.29 39.42 -56.53
CA GLY A 310 24.22 40.19 -55.88
C GLY A 310 22.99 39.36 -55.51
N GLU A 311 22.58 38.41 -56.36
CA GLU A 311 21.52 37.43 -56.10
C GLU A 311 21.94 36.42 -55.03
N GLY A 312 23.19 35.94 -55.07
CA GLY A 312 23.75 35.12 -54.00
C GLY A 312 23.76 35.84 -52.65
N LEU A 313 24.13 37.12 -52.63
CA LEU A 313 24.11 37.93 -51.41
C LEU A 313 22.67 38.21 -50.93
N LYS A 314 21.73 38.43 -51.85
CA LYS A 314 20.29 38.53 -51.51
C LYS A 314 19.71 37.21 -50.99
N SER A 315 20.11 36.07 -51.57
CA SER A 315 19.75 34.73 -51.08
C SER A 315 20.24 34.56 -49.65
N VAL A 316 21.53 34.82 -49.40
CA VAL A 316 22.12 34.74 -48.06
C VAL A 316 21.44 35.71 -47.07
N GLN A 317 21.05 36.91 -47.52
CA GLN A 317 20.30 37.86 -46.68
C GLN A 317 18.88 37.38 -46.37
N THR A 318 18.24 36.70 -47.32
CA THR A 318 16.91 36.10 -47.15
C THR A 318 17.00 34.91 -46.20
N ASP A 319 17.96 34.00 -46.42
CA ASP A 319 18.24 32.85 -45.56
C ASP A 319 18.57 33.28 -44.12
N PHE A 320 19.32 34.38 -43.96
CA PHE A 320 19.63 34.93 -42.63
C PHE A 320 18.39 35.53 -41.94
N SER A 321 17.49 36.16 -42.70
CA SER A 321 16.22 36.69 -42.17
C SER A 321 15.28 35.57 -41.76
N ASP A 322 15.16 34.54 -42.59
CA ASP A 322 14.37 33.34 -42.31
C ASP A 322 14.92 32.58 -41.11
N PHE A 323 16.25 32.45 -41.01
CA PHE A 323 16.91 31.88 -39.84
C PHE A 323 16.59 32.69 -38.57
N LYS A 324 16.72 34.01 -38.62
CA LYS A 324 16.41 34.89 -37.48
C LYS A 324 14.96 34.76 -37.04
N GLN A 325 14.03 34.72 -37.99
CA GLN A 325 12.60 34.55 -37.70
C GLN A 325 12.32 33.18 -37.07
N ASN A 326 12.90 32.11 -37.62
CA ASN A 326 12.72 30.75 -37.10
C ASN A 326 13.30 30.59 -35.69
N VAL A 327 14.46 31.21 -35.41
CA VAL A 327 15.04 31.26 -34.06
C VAL A 327 14.13 32.02 -33.11
N PHE A 328 13.59 33.17 -33.52
CA PHE A 328 12.67 33.95 -32.69
C PHE A 328 11.39 33.19 -32.36
N ASP A 329 10.77 32.55 -33.36
CA ASP A 329 9.54 31.76 -33.18
C ASP A 329 9.78 30.54 -32.29
N LYS A 330 10.92 29.87 -32.44
CA LYS A 330 11.33 28.78 -31.54
C LYS A 330 11.56 29.27 -30.12
N THR A 331 12.21 30.42 -29.92
CA THR A 331 12.43 31.02 -28.60
C THR A 331 11.10 31.37 -27.92
N ASN A 332 10.17 32.01 -28.63
CA ASN A 332 8.84 32.30 -28.10
C ASN A 332 8.07 31.02 -27.74
N SER A 333 8.16 29.98 -28.56
CA SER A 333 7.54 28.69 -28.27
C SER A 333 8.13 28.03 -27.01
N ILE A 334 9.44 28.12 -26.82
CA ILE A 334 10.13 27.63 -25.61
C ILE A 334 9.65 28.42 -24.39
N GLU A 335 9.58 29.74 -24.47
CA GLU A 335 9.15 30.60 -23.35
C GLU A 335 7.70 30.31 -22.94
N GLN A 336 6.79 30.12 -23.91
CA GLN A 336 5.42 29.69 -23.62
C GLN A 336 5.34 28.31 -22.95
N LYS A 337 6.18 27.36 -23.38
CA LYS A 337 6.26 26.03 -22.74
C LYS A 337 6.80 26.14 -21.32
N ILE A 338 7.80 26.99 -21.07
CA ILE A 338 8.34 27.24 -19.72
C ILE A 338 7.26 27.82 -18.81
N SER A 339 6.48 28.81 -19.28
CA SER A 339 5.35 29.34 -18.50
C SER A 339 4.30 28.27 -18.18
N SER A 340 3.94 27.44 -19.17
CA SER A 340 2.97 26.35 -18.96
C SER A 340 3.47 25.32 -17.93
N VAL A 341 4.76 24.98 -17.98
CA VAL A 341 5.42 24.11 -16.99
C VAL A 341 5.45 24.76 -15.61
N SER A 342 5.72 26.07 -15.53
CA SER A 342 5.72 26.81 -14.27
C SER A 342 4.34 26.82 -13.61
N ASP A 343 3.26 26.95 -14.38
CA ASP A 343 1.90 26.90 -13.86
C ASP A 343 1.51 25.49 -13.40
N THR A 344 1.95 24.45 -14.13
CA THR A 344 1.75 23.07 -13.68
C THR A 344 2.51 22.75 -12.40
N LEU A 345 3.72 23.29 -12.25
CA LEU A 345 4.52 23.15 -11.03
C LEU A 345 3.82 23.80 -9.82
N LYS A 346 3.31 25.03 -9.95
CA LYS A 346 2.54 25.69 -8.88
C LYS A 346 1.31 24.88 -8.48
N ARG A 347 0.57 24.35 -9.45
CA ARG A 347 -0.62 23.52 -9.18
C ARG A 347 -0.25 22.19 -8.52
N GLN A 348 0.93 21.66 -8.80
CA GLN A 348 1.45 20.46 -8.15
C GLN A 348 1.83 20.75 -6.68
N ASP A 349 2.45 21.89 -6.39
CA ASP A 349 2.74 22.32 -5.03
C ASP A 349 1.46 22.52 -4.21
N GLU A 350 0.44 23.16 -4.78
CA GLU A 350 -0.88 23.29 -4.15
C GLU A 350 -1.51 21.93 -3.84
N SER A 351 -1.43 20.99 -4.79
CA SER A 351 -1.95 19.63 -4.60
C SER A 351 -1.17 18.85 -3.52
N ALA A 352 0.14 19.07 -3.39
CA ALA A 352 0.96 18.45 -2.35
C ALA A 352 0.59 18.98 -0.96
N ILE A 353 0.37 20.29 -0.84
CA ILE A 353 -0.10 20.92 0.41
C ILE A 353 -1.48 20.37 0.80
N GLU A 354 -2.41 20.26 -0.15
CA GLU A 354 -3.72 19.64 0.13
C GLU A 354 -3.61 18.17 0.54
N PHE A 355 -2.73 17.41 -0.10
CA PHE A 355 -2.48 16.01 0.24
C PHE A 355 -1.97 15.89 1.68
N HIS A 356 -0.97 16.68 2.07
CA HIS A 356 -0.47 16.70 3.44
C HIS A 356 -1.57 17.05 4.45
N LYS A 357 -2.39 18.06 4.16
CA LYS A 357 -3.50 18.45 5.05
C LYS A 357 -4.56 17.35 5.21
N LYS A 358 -4.90 16.65 4.13
CA LYS A 358 -5.83 15.49 4.19
C LYS A 358 -5.21 14.31 4.94
N SER A 359 -3.93 14.04 4.71
CA SER A 359 -3.20 12.97 5.41
C SER A 359 -3.14 13.22 6.92
N GLU A 360 -2.89 14.45 7.35
CA GLU A 360 -2.85 14.81 8.78
C GLU A 360 -4.22 14.61 9.45
N LYS A 361 -5.29 15.08 8.78
CA LYS A 361 -6.66 14.87 9.28
C LYS A 361 -7.01 13.39 9.39
N LEU A 362 -6.59 12.58 8.40
CA LEU A 362 -6.82 11.14 8.40
C LEU A 362 -6.04 10.44 9.52
N PHE A 363 -4.82 10.91 9.82
CA PHE A 363 -4.04 10.45 10.96
C PHE A 363 -4.73 10.76 12.29
N GLU A 364 -5.24 11.97 12.48
CA GLU A 364 -6.03 12.34 13.68
C GLU A 364 -7.27 11.44 13.84
N GLU A 365 -8.04 11.22 12.76
CA GLU A 365 -9.21 10.33 12.77
C GLU A 365 -8.81 8.90 13.16
N ILE A 366 -7.71 8.36 12.63
CA ILE A 366 -7.21 7.03 13.01
C ILE A 366 -6.84 6.95 14.50
N GLN A 367 -6.24 7.98 15.08
CA GLN A 367 -5.93 8.00 16.52
C GLN A 367 -7.21 8.02 17.37
N THR A 368 -8.23 8.78 16.96
CA THR A 368 -9.52 8.78 17.68
C THR A 368 -10.21 7.41 17.63
N VAL A 369 -10.20 6.75 16.46
CA VAL A 369 -10.75 5.40 16.29
C VAL A 369 -10.00 4.40 17.17
N LYS A 370 -8.66 4.45 17.17
CA LYS A 370 -7.82 3.59 18.03
C LYS A 370 -8.18 3.73 19.51
N ASN A 371 -8.38 4.95 19.99
CA ASN A 371 -8.75 5.20 21.39
C ASN A 371 -10.15 4.67 21.74
N VAL A 372 -11.13 4.85 20.85
CA VAL A 372 -12.49 4.32 21.04
C VAL A 372 -12.50 2.79 21.02
N THR A 373 -11.78 2.17 20.09
CA THR A 373 -11.67 0.71 19.98
C THR A 373 -10.99 0.10 21.21
N ASN A 374 -9.90 0.70 21.70
CA ASN A 374 -9.22 0.21 22.90
C ASN A 374 -10.11 0.32 24.14
N LYS A 375 -10.87 1.40 24.29
CA LYS A 375 -11.81 1.56 25.41
C LYS A 375 -12.94 0.51 25.34
N SER A 376 -13.57 0.36 24.19
CA SER A 376 -14.63 -0.63 23.98
C SER A 376 -14.13 -2.07 24.22
N SER A 377 -12.93 -2.41 23.74
CA SER A 377 -12.34 -3.73 23.98
C SER A 377 -12.05 -4.00 25.46
N ASN A 378 -11.59 -2.99 26.20
CA ASN A 378 -11.30 -3.13 27.62
C ASN A 378 -12.59 -3.30 28.43
N ASP A 379 -13.62 -2.51 28.10
CA ASP A 379 -14.92 -2.57 28.77
C ASP A 379 -15.60 -3.93 28.52
N SER A 380 -15.60 -4.42 27.26
CA SER A 380 -16.11 -5.77 26.94
C SER A 380 -15.33 -6.90 27.64
N SER A 381 -14.02 -6.76 27.83
CA SER A 381 -13.22 -7.74 28.56
C SER A 381 -13.55 -7.76 30.06
N LYS A 382 -13.75 -6.59 30.67
CA LYS A 382 -14.19 -6.46 32.07
C LYS A 382 -15.58 -7.02 32.28
N GLU A 383 -16.52 -6.75 31.39
CA GLU A 383 -17.88 -7.32 31.43
C GLU A 383 -17.87 -8.84 31.31
N MET A 384 -17.07 -9.39 30.38
CA MET A 384 -16.92 -10.84 30.22
C MET A 384 -16.32 -11.49 31.48
N MET A 385 -15.31 -10.87 32.09
CA MET A 385 -14.73 -11.32 33.35
C MET A 385 -15.75 -11.27 34.50
N ALA A 386 -16.59 -10.22 34.57
CA ALA A 386 -17.65 -10.10 35.56
C ALA A 386 -18.68 -11.23 35.43
N LEU A 387 -19.11 -11.54 34.20
CA LEU A 387 -20.06 -12.62 33.92
C LEU A 387 -19.47 -14.00 34.23
N LEU A 388 -18.20 -14.23 33.94
CA LEU A 388 -17.50 -15.47 34.30
C LEU A 388 -17.41 -15.64 35.82
N LYS A 389 -17.03 -14.58 36.54
CA LYS A 389 -16.97 -14.58 38.01
C LYS A 389 -18.35 -14.76 38.64
N LEU A 390 -19.39 -14.20 38.03
CA LEU A 390 -20.78 -14.42 38.45
C LEU A 390 -21.20 -15.88 38.28
N SER A 391 -20.86 -16.50 37.13
CA SER A 391 -21.13 -17.90 36.86
C SER A 391 -20.40 -18.83 37.86
N GLU A 392 -19.12 -18.54 38.12
CA GLU A 392 -18.31 -19.25 39.13
C GLU A 392 -18.95 -19.15 40.52
N TYR A 393 -19.35 -17.95 40.93
CA TYR A 393 -20.05 -17.72 42.18
C TYR A 393 -21.38 -18.50 42.27
N GLN A 394 -22.24 -18.41 41.26
CA GLN A 394 -23.53 -19.13 41.24
C GLN A 394 -23.34 -20.65 41.29
N SER A 395 -22.31 -21.16 40.62
CA SER A 395 -21.94 -22.58 40.66
C SER A 395 -21.50 -22.99 42.07
N ASN A 396 -20.64 -22.20 42.73
CA ASN A 396 -20.16 -22.48 44.09
C ASN A 396 -21.30 -22.48 45.12
N ILE A 397 -22.20 -21.48 45.07
CA ILE A 397 -23.36 -21.41 45.98
C ILE A 397 -24.30 -22.61 45.76
N ARG A 398 -24.51 -23.03 44.51
CA ARG A 398 -25.33 -24.21 44.19
C ARG A 398 -24.68 -25.50 44.69
N MET A 399 -23.39 -25.69 44.45
CA MET A 399 -22.65 -26.87 44.87
C MET A 399 -22.65 -27.01 46.41
N ASN A 400 -22.44 -25.90 47.12
CA ASN A 400 -22.51 -25.89 48.58
C ASN A 400 -23.92 -26.23 49.08
N GLY A 401 -24.98 -25.71 48.44
CA GLY A 401 -26.36 -26.02 48.84
C GLY A 401 -26.85 -27.44 48.51
N GLU A 402 -26.20 -28.12 47.57
CA GLU A 402 -26.47 -29.53 47.30
C GLU A 402 -25.91 -30.45 48.39
N SER A 403 -24.93 -30.00 49.18
CA SER A 403 -24.35 -30.79 50.26
C SER A 403 -25.40 -31.20 51.31
N LYS A 404 -25.34 -32.47 51.73
CA LYS A 404 -26.25 -33.04 52.75
C LYS A 404 -25.90 -32.62 54.17
N TYR A 405 -24.64 -32.23 54.41
CA TYR A 405 -24.12 -31.81 55.71
C TYR A 405 -23.29 -30.55 55.52
N GLY A 406 -23.33 -29.64 56.47
CA GLY A 406 -22.51 -28.44 56.47
C GLY A 406 -22.44 -27.83 57.86
N GLU A 407 -21.41 -27.01 58.06
CA GLU A 407 -21.14 -26.34 59.32
C GLU A 407 -21.40 -24.84 59.22
N VAL A 408 -21.43 -24.15 60.36
CA VAL A 408 -21.56 -22.69 60.45
C VAL A 408 -20.52 -21.97 59.59
N LYS A 409 -19.31 -22.56 59.46
CA LYS A 409 -18.22 -22.05 58.63
C LYS A 409 -18.54 -22.07 57.13
N ASP A 410 -19.35 -23.02 56.67
CA ASP A 410 -19.75 -23.09 55.25
C ASP A 410 -20.75 -21.98 54.91
N ILE A 411 -21.63 -21.63 55.86
CA ILE A 411 -22.50 -20.45 55.74
C ILE A 411 -21.67 -19.16 55.71
N GLU A 412 -20.64 -19.06 56.55
CA GLU A 412 -19.71 -17.92 56.55
C GLU A 412 -18.96 -17.79 55.22
N ASN A 413 -18.49 -18.90 54.65
CA ASN A 413 -17.87 -18.91 53.33
C ASN A 413 -18.85 -18.48 52.23
N MET A 414 -20.08 -18.99 52.23
CA MET A 414 -21.12 -18.59 51.27
C MET A 414 -21.49 -17.11 51.40
N ALA A 415 -21.59 -16.60 52.63
CA ALA A 415 -21.89 -15.19 52.90
C ALA A 415 -20.73 -14.28 52.45
N THR A 416 -19.49 -14.68 52.69
CA THR A 416 -18.28 -13.96 52.25
C THR A 416 -18.19 -13.91 50.73
N GLN A 417 -18.37 -15.04 50.05
CA GLN A 417 -18.41 -15.10 48.59
C GLN A 417 -19.52 -14.22 47.99
N THR A 418 -20.66 -14.12 48.69
CA THR A 418 -21.77 -13.24 48.29
C THR A 418 -21.41 -11.77 48.42
N ALA A 419 -20.68 -11.38 49.46
CA ALA A 419 -20.19 -10.01 49.61
C ALA A 419 -19.11 -9.67 48.57
N GLU A 420 -18.20 -10.60 48.28
CA GLU A 420 -17.12 -10.42 47.30
C GLU A 420 -17.66 -10.18 45.88
N ILE A 421 -18.65 -10.96 45.44
CA ILE A 421 -19.24 -10.80 44.10
C ILE A 421 -20.02 -9.48 43.96
N VAL A 422 -20.70 -9.05 45.03
CA VAL A 422 -21.41 -7.76 45.06
C VAL A 422 -20.42 -6.61 44.95
N ASN A 423 -19.34 -6.64 45.73
CA ASN A 423 -18.28 -5.62 45.68
C ASN A 423 -17.57 -5.57 44.32
N LEU A 424 -17.40 -6.72 43.65
CA LEU A 424 -16.80 -6.80 42.32
C LEU A 424 -17.69 -6.13 41.26
N PHE A 425 -19.01 -6.37 41.29
CA PHE A 425 -19.96 -5.75 40.37
C PHE A 425 -20.14 -4.24 40.64
N ASP A 426 -20.13 -3.83 41.92
CA ASP A 426 -20.18 -2.41 42.27
C ASP A 426 -18.92 -1.66 41.81
N ARG A 427 -17.74 -2.27 41.95
CA ARG A 427 -16.49 -1.71 41.42
C ARG A 427 -16.52 -1.57 39.90
N ILE A 428 -16.95 -2.62 39.19
CA ILE A 428 -17.05 -2.60 37.72
C ILE A 428 -18.08 -1.56 37.26
N SER A 429 -19.19 -1.40 37.97
CA SER A 429 -20.18 -0.35 37.69
C SER A 429 -19.62 1.07 37.85
N ILE A 430 -18.80 1.30 38.88
CA ILE A 430 -18.15 2.59 39.09
C ILE A 430 -17.10 2.87 38.01
N GLU A 431 -16.31 1.86 37.64
CA GLU A 431 -15.25 1.99 36.64
C GLU A 431 -15.78 2.17 35.20
N SER A 432 -16.86 1.48 34.84
CA SER A 432 -17.44 1.55 33.49
C SER A 432 -18.38 2.75 33.31
N GLY A 433 -18.77 3.45 34.38
CA GLY A 433 -19.70 4.58 34.34
C GLY A 433 -21.15 4.21 34.00
N GLU A 434 -21.42 2.94 33.66
CA GLU A 434 -22.73 2.36 33.51
C GLU A 434 -23.13 1.62 34.79
N LYS A 435 -24.35 1.85 35.27
CA LYS A 435 -24.92 1.09 36.39
C LYS A 435 -25.14 -0.36 35.94
N ILE A 436 -24.18 -1.23 36.21
CA ILE A 436 -24.33 -2.69 36.13
C ILE A 436 -24.24 -3.30 37.55
N PRO A 437 -25.06 -2.84 38.52
CA PRO A 437 -25.05 -3.47 39.84
C PRO A 437 -25.51 -4.92 39.69
N LEU A 438 -25.06 -5.78 40.60
CA LEU A 438 -25.50 -7.17 40.61
C LEU A 438 -27.05 -7.21 40.65
N PRO A 439 -27.71 -7.97 39.74
CA PRO A 439 -29.16 -8.03 39.70
C PRO A 439 -29.74 -8.41 41.06
N HIS A 440 -30.81 -7.73 41.46
CA HIS A 440 -31.45 -7.92 42.75
C HIS A 440 -31.93 -9.37 42.94
N GLU A 441 -32.33 -10.02 41.86
CA GLU A 441 -32.75 -11.41 41.78
C GLU A 441 -31.62 -12.37 42.17
N VAL A 442 -30.37 -12.06 41.79
CA VAL A 442 -29.21 -12.88 42.15
C VAL A 442 -28.89 -12.74 43.63
N ARG A 443 -28.98 -11.52 44.17
CA ARG A 443 -28.79 -11.25 45.60
C ARG A 443 -29.84 -11.95 46.46
N GLN A 444 -31.11 -11.86 46.06
CA GLN A 444 -32.20 -12.57 46.72
C GLN A 444 -32.07 -14.09 46.62
N TRP A 445 -31.69 -14.61 45.45
CA TRP A 445 -31.47 -16.04 45.24
C TRP A 445 -30.36 -16.57 46.14
N ALA A 446 -29.23 -15.86 46.24
CA ALA A 446 -28.10 -16.23 47.07
C ALA A 446 -28.46 -16.31 48.57
N VAL A 447 -29.07 -15.24 49.10
CA VAL A 447 -29.51 -15.20 50.51
C VAL A 447 -30.57 -16.27 50.78
N SER A 448 -31.49 -16.48 49.85
CA SER A 448 -32.48 -17.55 49.95
C SER A 448 -31.82 -18.93 50.00
N LYS A 449 -30.78 -19.16 49.19
CA LYS A 449 -30.06 -20.44 49.18
C LYS A 449 -29.28 -20.66 50.46
N ILE A 450 -28.65 -19.62 51.02
CA ILE A 450 -27.97 -19.72 52.31
C ILE A 450 -28.95 -20.10 53.43
N LEU A 451 -30.15 -19.51 53.43
CA LEU A 451 -31.22 -19.85 54.39
C LEU A 451 -31.74 -21.29 54.22
N ASP A 452 -31.90 -21.77 52.98
CA ASP A 452 -32.27 -23.16 52.69
C ASP A 452 -31.19 -24.14 53.21
N CYS A 453 -29.90 -23.78 53.08
CA CYS A 453 -28.80 -24.60 53.60
C CYS A 453 -28.79 -24.63 55.12
N ALA A 454 -29.06 -23.48 55.75
CA ALA A 454 -29.13 -23.36 57.19
C ALA A 454 -30.25 -24.19 57.81
N ASP A 455 -31.41 -24.24 57.15
CA ASP A 455 -32.53 -25.11 57.52
C ASP A 455 -32.14 -26.59 57.42
N LYS A 456 -31.61 -26.99 56.25
CA LYS A 456 -31.19 -28.37 55.96
C LYS A 456 -30.10 -28.88 56.91
N TRP A 457 -29.23 -28.00 57.40
CA TRP A 457 -28.15 -28.33 58.34
C TRP A 457 -28.52 -28.04 59.81
N GLU A 458 -29.78 -27.69 60.09
CA GLU A 458 -30.32 -27.40 61.43
C GLU A 458 -29.53 -26.33 62.20
N ILE A 459 -29.03 -25.31 61.50
CA ILE A 459 -28.25 -24.22 62.09
C ILE A 459 -29.21 -23.19 62.71
N ARG A 460 -28.87 -22.74 63.93
CA ARG A 460 -29.67 -21.75 64.67
C ARG A 460 -29.73 -20.42 63.93
N PHE A 461 -30.93 -19.86 63.86
CA PHE A 461 -31.20 -18.58 63.23
C PHE A 461 -30.32 -17.43 63.73
N SER A 462 -30.04 -17.36 65.04
CA SER A 462 -29.17 -16.32 65.62
C SER A 462 -27.76 -16.31 65.03
N ASP A 463 -27.21 -17.50 64.77
CA ASP A 463 -25.86 -17.67 64.26
C ASP A 463 -25.82 -17.30 62.77
N VAL A 464 -26.83 -17.74 62.01
CA VAL A 464 -27.01 -17.41 60.58
C VAL A 464 -27.22 -15.89 60.40
N TYR A 465 -28.08 -15.30 61.22
CA TYR A 465 -28.40 -13.87 61.16
C TYR A 465 -27.17 -13.00 61.49
N SER A 466 -26.38 -13.39 62.50
CA SER A 466 -25.13 -12.69 62.83
C SER A 466 -24.13 -12.78 61.70
N ILE A 467 -23.97 -13.93 61.06
CA ILE A 467 -23.03 -14.14 59.95
C ILE A 467 -23.43 -13.32 58.73
N LEU A 468 -24.72 -13.39 58.34
CA LEU A 468 -25.22 -12.62 57.20
C LEU A 468 -25.12 -11.11 57.45
N THR A 469 -25.43 -10.65 58.66
CA THR A 469 -25.33 -9.23 59.03
C THR A 469 -23.89 -8.74 59.02
N ASN A 470 -22.94 -9.56 59.48
CA ASN A 470 -21.52 -9.20 59.55
C ASN A 470 -20.82 -9.27 58.18
N ALA A 471 -21.12 -10.28 57.37
CA ALA A 471 -20.42 -10.50 56.10
C ALA A 471 -21.00 -9.65 54.95
N ILE A 472 -22.31 -9.49 54.90
CA ILE A 472 -23.02 -8.90 53.77
C ILE A 472 -23.52 -7.46 54.06
N GLY A 473 -23.72 -7.13 55.34
CA GLY A 473 -24.17 -5.82 55.79
C GLY A 473 -25.70 -5.69 55.85
N ARG A 474 -26.17 -4.80 56.75
CA ARG A 474 -27.61 -4.63 57.07
C ARG A 474 -28.45 -4.17 55.88
N ASP A 475 -27.92 -3.24 55.07
CA ASP A 475 -28.67 -2.65 53.95
C ASP A 475 -28.88 -3.64 52.82
N MET A 476 -27.86 -4.42 52.46
CA MET A 476 -28.00 -5.44 51.42
C MET A 476 -28.85 -6.62 51.89
N LEU A 477 -28.74 -7.00 53.17
CA LEU A 477 -29.58 -8.04 53.77
C LEU A 477 -31.05 -7.63 53.76
N LYS A 478 -31.35 -6.36 54.05
CA LYS A 478 -32.71 -5.80 54.01
C LYS A 478 -33.37 -5.96 52.64
N GLU A 479 -32.63 -5.70 51.56
CA GLU A 479 -33.14 -5.81 50.19
C GLU A 479 -33.23 -7.27 49.72
N SER A 480 -32.34 -8.14 50.21
CA SER A 480 -32.19 -9.50 49.67
C SER A 480 -33.01 -10.57 50.40
N VAL A 481 -33.57 -10.24 51.56
CA VAL A 481 -34.28 -11.19 52.42
C VAL A 481 -35.75 -11.34 52.02
N ARG A 482 -36.20 -12.59 51.87
CA ARG A 482 -37.63 -12.93 51.75
C ARG A 482 -38.21 -13.30 53.12
N VAL A 483 -38.96 -12.38 53.73
CA VAL A 483 -39.59 -12.55 55.06
C VAL A 483 -40.46 -13.81 55.15
N GLN A 484 -41.14 -14.16 54.06
CA GLN A 484 -41.93 -15.39 53.95
C GLN A 484 -41.09 -16.65 54.22
N GLN A 485 -39.89 -16.73 53.64
CA GLN A 485 -39.01 -17.89 53.77
C GLN A 485 -38.50 -18.07 55.21
N ILE A 486 -38.14 -16.97 55.87
CA ILE A 486 -37.72 -17.01 57.29
C ILE A 486 -38.87 -17.43 58.19
N ARG A 487 -40.10 -16.99 57.88
CA ARG A 487 -41.29 -17.40 58.63
C ARG A 487 -41.52 -18.90 58.53
N ASP A 488 -41.35 -19.44 57.32
CA ASP A 488 -41.63 -20.85 57.03
C ASP A 488 -40.53 -21.77 57.61
N ILE A 489 -39.28 -21.29 57.71
CA ILE A 489 -38.14 -22.05 58.26
C ILE A 489 -38.02 -21.90 59.80
N TYR A 490 -38.02 -20.67 60.31
CA TYR A 490 -37.67 -20.36 61.71
C TYR A 490 -38.84 -19.84 62.56
N GLY A 491 -40.02 -19.67 61.96
CA GLY A 491 -41.24 -19.24 62.64
C GLY A 491 -41.33 -17.72 62.88
N ILE A 492 -42.45 -17.30 63.50
CA ILE A 492 -42.83 -15.88 63.63
C ILE A 492 -41.88 -15.07 64.54
N ARG A 493 -41.20 -15.72 65.49
CA ARG A 493 -40.29 -15.05 66.43
C ARG A 493 -39.03 -14.53 65.75
N ALA A 494 -38.49 -15.28 64.78
CA ALA A 494 -37.35 -14.88 63.95
C ALA A 494 -37.72 -13.73 62.99
N VAL A 495 -38.96 -13.71 62.50
CA VAL A 495 -39.51 -12.63 61.67
C VAL A 495 -39.63 -11.32 62.46
N ASP A 496 -40.10 -11.39 63.71
CA ASP A 496 -40.21 -10.21 64.58
C ASP A 496 -38.83 -9.63 64.93
N GLU A 497 -37.81 -10.48 65.08
CA GLU A 497 -36.42 -10.08 65.30
C GLU A 497 -35.84 -9.35 64.08
N ILE A 498 -36.00 -9.89 62.87
CA ILE A 498 -35.56 -9.23 61.63
C ILE A 498 -36.34 -7.94 61.34
N ARG A 499 -37.65 -7.91 61.59
CA ARG A 499 -38.47 -6.71 61.37
C ARG A 499 -38.07 -5.57 62.29
N ARG A 500 -37.74 -5.89 63.55
CA ARG A 500 -37.26 -4.92 64.54
C ARG A 500 -35.87 -4.39 64.20
N ASP A 501 -34.95 -5.26 63.75
CA ASP A 501 -33.55 -4.88 63.54
C ASP A 501 -33.23 -4.30 62.14
N LEU A 502 -33.94 -4.72 61.09
CA LEU A 502 -33.73 -4.24 59.71
C LEU A 502 -34.75 -3.16 59.28
N ASN A 503 -35.71 -2.82 60.15
CA ASN A 503 -36.78 -1.84 59.88
C ASN A 503 -37.53 -2.15 58.57
N ILE A 504 -37.96 -3.40 58.43
CA ILE A 504 -38.73 -3.93 57.29
C ILE A 504 -40.22 -3.91 57.68
N PRO A 505 -41.13 -3.41 56.83
CA PRO A 505 -42.55 -3.32 57.15
C PRO A 505 -43.27 -4.69 57.36
#